data_AF-A0A5B1BB72-F1
#
_entry.id   AF-A0A5B1BB72-F1
#
_cell.length_a   1.000
_cell.length_b   1.000
_cell.length_c   1.000
_cell.angle_alpha   90.00
_cell.angle_beta   90.00
_cell.angle_gamma   90.00
#
_symmetry.space_group_name_H-M   'P 1'
#
loop_
_entity.id
_entity.type
_entity.pdbx_description
1 polymer ?
#
loop_
_entity_poly.entity_id
_entity_poly.type
_entity_poly.pdbx_seq_one_letter_code
_entity_poly.pdbx_strand_id
1 'polypeptide(L)'
;MKCIIHNENNKGGSATIVRRKFVPIKFTIERENQFLNAAAKLPFTTTKVNALLTTSEVQKPCNDTPLPTRYYYGSTPGKMEDTSFLETDTGTVYNTPYPPDGFSNGMRGMWWYYVHPITDRFPVHLENGILETLAAPITVKIKQEGQCTADGYYLWSGILPVTGFSLVTFFPPA
;
A
#
# COMPACT_ATOMS: atom_id res chain seq x y z
N MET A 1 -4.45 35.87 -4.12
CA MET A 1 -3.56 36.90 -4.71
C MET A 1 -3.97 37.13 -6.15
N LYS A 2 -4.21 38.39 -6.56
CA LYS A 2 -4.51 38.74 -7.96
C LYS A 2 -3.18 38.92 -8.72
N CYS A 3 -3.05 38.31 -9.90
CA CYS A 3 -1.86 38.43 -10.75
C CYS A 3 -1.66 39.88 -11.20
N ILE A 4 -0.42 40.38 -11.11
CA ILE A 4 -0.03 41.64 -11.74
C ILE A 4 0.35 41.32 -13.19
N ILE A 5 -0.43 41.82 -14.14
CA ILE A 5 -0.17 41.66 -15.57
C ILE A 5 0.53 42.92 -16.05
N HIS A 6 1.80 42.80 -16.41
CA HIS A 6 2.54 43.89 -17.04
C HIS A 6 2.29 43.86 -18.55
N ASN A 7 1.24 44.57 -18.98
CA ASN A 7 0.86 44.68 -20.41
C ASN A 7 1.93 45.35 -21.27
N GLU A 8 2.89 46.03 -20.65
CA GLU A 8 3.93 46.85 -21.28
C GLU A 8 4.96 46.03 -22.10
N ASN A 9 5.01 44.70 -21.93
CA ASN A 9 5.91 43.81 -22.69
C ASN A 9 5.24 43.15 -23.92
N ASN A 10 3.96 43.38 -24.19
CA ASN A 10 3.27 42.83 -25.37
C ASN A 10 3.53 43.70 -26.60
N LYS A 11 4.67 43.50 -27.27
CA LYS A 11 4.99 44.19 -28.54
C LYS A 11 4.49 43.47 -29.81
N GLY A 12 3.67 42.41 -29.69
CA GLY A 12 3.02 41.81 -30.86
C GLY A 12 2.30 40.51 -30.55
N GLY A 13 0.97 40.50 -30.64
CA GLY A 13 0.13 39.30 -30.56
C GLY A 13 -0.63 39.13 -29.25
N SER A 14 -1.77 38.43 -29.33
CA SER A 14 -2.76 38.19 -28.27
C SER A 14 -2.26 37.33 -27.08
N ALA A 15 -0.97 37.02 -27.02
CA ALA A 15 -0.38 36.18 -25.98
C ALA A 15 0.25 37.03 -24.88
N THR A 16 -0.29 36.94 -23.67
CA THR A 16 0.22 37.63 -22.48
C THR A 16 1.33 36.81 -21.83
N ILE A 17 2.55 37.36 -21.74
CA ILE A 17 3.68 36.71 -21.06
C ILE A 17 3.54 36.90 -19.54
N VAL A 18 3.25 35.83 -18.82
CA VAL A 18 3.25 35.81 -17.35
C VAL A 18 4.65 35.46 -16.85
N ARG A 19 5.35 36.39 -16.20
CA ARG A 19 6.76 36.20 -15.77
C ARG A 19 6.93 35.13 -14.68
N ARG A 20 5.99 35.02 -13.73
CA ARG A 20 5.98 34.00 -12.67
C ARG A 20 4.54 33.67 -12.28
N LYS A 21 4.20 32.39 -12.25
CA LYS A 21 2.90 31.90 -11.74
C LYS A 21 3.14 30.78 -10.76
N PHE A 22 2.64 30.96 -9.54
CA PHE A 22 2.61 29.89 -8.54
C PHE A 22 1.37 29.04 -8.80
N VAL A 23 1.57 27.73 -8.94
CA VAL A 23 0.48 26.75 -9.10
C VAL A 23 0.50 25.85 -7.88
N PRO A 24 -0.33 26.12 -6.86
CA PRO A 24 -0.39 25.26 -5.69
C PRO A 24 -0.99 23.91 -6.09
N ILE A 25 -0.29 22.84 -5.75
CA ILE A 25 -0.85 21.50 -5.77
C ILE A 25 -0.91 21.05 -4.32
N LYS A 26 -2.13 20.85 -3.80
CA LYS A 26 -2.35 20.39 -2.43
C LYS A 26 -2.92 18.98 -2.50
N PHE A 27 -2.23 18.05 -1.85
CA PHE A 27 -2.72 16.72 -1.59
C PHE A 27 -2.76 16.50 -0.09
N THR A 28 -3.78 15.80 0.37
CA THR A 28 -3.78 15.23 1.72
C THR A 28 -3.33 13.79 1.58
N ILE A 29 -2.23 13.44 2.24
CA ILE A 29 -1.79 12.06 2.36
C ILE A 29 -2.39 11.55 3.68
N GLU A 30 -3.30 10.59 3.59
CA GLU A 30 -4.00 10.02 4.73
C GLU A 30 -3.38 8.69 5.19
N ARG A 31 -2.56 8.07 4.34
CA ARG A 31 -1.85 6.81 4.64
C ARG A 31 -0.42 6.84 4.14
N GLU A 32 0.47 6.14 4.83
CA GLU A 32 1.79 5.81 4.27
C GLU A 32 1.60 5.11 2.92
N ASN A 33 2.42 5.49 1.92
CA ASN A 33 2.42 4.95 0.56
C ASN A 33 1.12 5.12 -0.24
N GLN A 34 0.21 6.04 0.15
CA GLN A 34 -1.03 6.29 -0.61
C GLN A 34 -0.80 6.72 -2.06
N PHE A 35 0.31 7.41 -2.35
CA PHE A 35 0.64 7.89 -3.69
C PHE A 35 2.10 7.57 -4.02
N LEU A 36 2.32 6.80 -5.10
CA LEU A 36 3.65 6.57 -5.66
C LEU A 36 4.14 7.81 -6.44
N ASN A 37 3.23 8.46 -7.18
CA ASN A 37 3.54 9.54 -8.11
C ASN A 37 2.45 10.62 -8.03
N ALA A 38 2.82 11.90 -8.12
CA ALA A 38 1.87 13.00 -8.31
C ALA A 38 2.29 13.88 -9.48
N ALA A 39 1.40 14.11 -10.45
CA ALA A 39 1.64 14.95 -11.62
C ALA A 39 0.46 15.90 -11.85
N ALA A 40 0.75 17.13 -12.29
CA ALA A 40 -0.26 18.09 -12.69
C ALA A 40 0.09 18.69 -14.05
N LYS A 41 -0.90 18.72 -14.96
CA LYS A 41 -0.77 19.37 -16.26
C LYS A 41 -0.92 20.87 -16.07
N LEU A 42 0.08 21.64 -16.51
CA LEU A 42 0.03 23.11 -16.47
C LEU A 42 -0.82 23.63 -17.65
N PRO A 43 -1.70 24.62 -17.44
CA PRO A 43 -2.53 25.19 -18.50
C PRO A 43 -1.77 26.22 -19.38
N PHE A 44 -0.44 26.22 -19.35
CA PHE A 44 0.40 27.15 -20.10
C PHE A 44 1.76 26.52 -20.42
N THR A 45 2.36 26.94 -21.54
CA THR A 45 3.72 26.59 -21.92
C THR A 45 4.71 27.36 -21.05
N THR A 46 5.73 26.68 -20.52
CA THR A 46 6.76 27.29 -19.65
C THR A 46 8.15 26.90 -20.12
N THR A 47 9.12 27.81 -19.97
CA THR A 47 10.53 27.58 -20.28
C THR A 47 11.32 27.03 -19.09
N LYS A 48 10.83 27.23 -17.86
CA LYS A 48 11.47 26.74 -16.63
C LYS A 48 10.43 26.48 -15.54
N VAL A 49 10.57 25.37 -14.81
CA VAL A 49 9.75 25.02 -13.65
C VAL A 49 10.65 24.91 -12.44
N ASN A 50 10.32 25.62 -11.36
CA ASN A 50 10.91 25.41 -10.04
C ASN A 50 9.84 24.77 -9.16
N ALA A 51 10.09 23.54 -8.71
CA ALA A 51 9.20 22.84 -7.77
C ALA A 51 9.65 23.12 -6.33
N LEU A 52 8.70 23.40 -5.44
CA LEU A 52 8.89 23.44 -4.00
C LEU A 52 7.89 22.47 -3.37
N LEU A 53 8.40 21.43 -2.71
CA LEU A 53 7.60 20.53 -1.91
C LEU A 53 7.67 21.00 -0.46
N THR A 54 6.52 21.33 0.12
CA THR A 54 6.38 21.58 1.54
C THR A 54 5.44 20.55 2.12
N THR A 55 5.91 19.82 3.13
CA THR A 55 5.10 18.88 3.89
C THR A 55 4.76 19.49 5.25
N SER A 56 3.55 19.23 5.73
CA SER A 56 3.16 19.53 7.11
C SER A 56 2.50 18.29 7.66
N GLU A 57 2.97 17.78 8.79
CA GLU A 57 2.32 16.68 9.47
C GLU A 57 0.96 17.16 9.99
N VAL A 58 -0.11 16.55 9.49
CA VAL A 58 -1.43 16.71 10.08
C VAL A 58 -1.52 15.65 11.17
N GLN A 59 -1.33 16.03 12.43
CA GLN A 59 -1.60 15.14 13.57
C GLN A 59 -3.11 14.90 13.65
N LYS A 60 -3.58 13.81 13.02
CA LYS A 60 -4.89 13.25 13.35
C LYS A 60 -4.74 12.53 14.71
N PRO A 61 -5.65 12.74 15.67
CA PRO A 61 -5.65 11.95 16.90
C PRO A 61 -5.74 10.47 16.51
N CYS A 62 -4.77 9.68 16.95
CA CYS A 62 -4.81 8.24 16.82
C CYS A 62 -5.61 7.65 17.98
N ASN A 63 -6.15 6.44 17.80
CA ASN A 63 -6.90 5.72 18.82
C ASN A 63 -6.64 4.22 18.67
N ASP A 64 -6.32 3.56 19.77
CA ASP A 64 -6.10 2.11 19.82
C ASP A 64 -7.41 1.34 20.09
N THR A 65 -8.57 1.95 19.83
CA THR A 65 -9.83 1.21 19.72
C THR A 65 -9.64 0.06 18.71
N PRO A 66 -10.13 -1.15 19.04
CA PRO A 66 -10.00 -2.31 18.15
C PRO A 66 -10.52 -1.98 16.76
N LEU A 67 -9.61 -2.00 15.77
CA LEU A 67 -9.98 -1.89 14.38
C LEU A 67 -10.40 -3.25 13.84
N PRO A 68 -11.24 -3.29 12.78
CA PRO A 68 -11.57 -4.53 12.10
C PRO A 68 -10.29 -5.24 11.66
N THR A 69 -10.24 -6.54 11.95
CA THR A 69 -9.07 -7.35 11.67
C THR A 69 -8.86 -7.48 10.17
N ARG A 70 -7.60 -7.41 9.72
CA ARG A 70 -7.23 -7.50 8.31
C ARG A 70 -6.25 -8.65 8.08
N TYR A 71 -6.33 -9.29 6.93
CA TYR A 71 -5.31 -10.20 6.42
C TYR A 71 -4.86 -9.74 5.03
N TYR A 72 -3.66 -10.13 4.63
CA TYR A 72 -3.03 -9.76 3.36
C TYR A 72 -2.54 -11.01 2.68
N TYR A 73 -2.68 -11.07 1.36
CA TYR A 73 -2.25 -12.24 0.62
C TYR A 73 -2.07 -11.89 -0.85
N GLY A 74 -1.14 -12.58 -1.49
CA GLY A 74 -0.94 -12.41 -2.92
C GLY A 74 0.31 -13.12 -3.41
N SER A 75 0.80 -12.66 -4.56
CA SER A 75 2.01 -13.17 -5.17
C SER A 75 2.98 -12.05 -5.57
N THR A 76 4.27 -12.24 -5.32
CA THR A 76 5.35 -11.29 -5.60
C THR A 76 6.51 -11.94 -6.37
N PRO A 77 7.31 -11.19 -7.14
CA PRO A 77 8.45 -11.77 -7.86
C PRO A 77 9.55 -12.34 -6.94
N GLY A 78 9.67 -11.82 -5.73
CA GLY A 78 10.64 -12.27 -4.72
C GLY A 78 9.96 -12.64 -3.40
N LYS A 79 10.73 -13.28 -2.52
CA LYS A 79 10.29 -13.67 -1.19
C LYS A 79 9.85 -12.44 -0.39
N MET A 80 8.68 -12.52 0.23
CA MET A 80 8.18 -11.49 1.14
C MET A 80 8.72 -11.75 2.54
N GLU A 81 9.47 -10.79 3.10
CA GLU A 81 10.07 -10.90 4.44
C GLU A 81 9.74 -9.72 5.35
N ASP A 82 9.05 -8.71 4.83
CA ASP A 82 8.77 -7.45 5.50
C ASP A 82 7.34 -6.96 5.21
N THR A 83 7.09 -5.67 5.46
CA THR A 83 5.80 -5.01 5.26
C THR A 83 5.67 -4.32 3.91
N SER A 84 6.55 -4.58 2.93
CA SER A 84 6.51 -3.94 1.61
C SER A 84 5.24 -4.24 0.81
N PHE A 85 4.56 -5.35 1.11
CA PHE A 85 3.23 -5.65 0.53
C PHE A 85 2.20 -4.54 0.81
N LEU A 86 2.33 -3.78 1.91
CA LEU A 86 1.43 -2.67 2.24
C LEU A 86 1.43 -1.53 1.21
N GLU A 87 2.46 -1.45 0.36
CA GLU A 87 2.51 -0.49 -0.75
C GLU A 87 1.49 -0.82 -1.86
N THR A 88 1.04 -2.08 -1.93
CA THR A 88 0.20 -2.58 -3.03
C THR A 88 -1.07 -3.31 -2.57
N ASP A 89 -1.13 -3.75 -1.31
CA ASP A 89 -2.26 -4.46 -0.73
C ASP A 89 -2.81 -3.71 0.51
N THR A 90 -4.08 -3.30 0.43
CA THR A 90 -4.79 -2.64 1.53
C THR A 90 -5.32 -3.60 2.59
N GLY A 91 -5.22 -4.91 2.35
CA GLY A 91 -5.71 -5.98 3.21
C GLY A 91 -7.21 -6.16 3.11
N THR A 92 -7.66 -7.39 3.33
CA THR A 92 -9.07 -7.77 3.38
C THR A 92 -9.54 -7.83 4.83
N VAL A 93 -10.67 -7.20 5.13
CA VAL A 93 -11.25 -7.17 6.47
C VAL A 93 -12.02 -8.46 6.74
N TYR A 94 -11.92 -8.97 7.97
CA TYR A 94 -12.70 -10.11 8.46
C TYR A 94 -13.14 -9.90 9.91
N ASN A 95 -14.25 -10.53 10.28
CA ASN A 95 -14.88 -10.37 11.60
C ASN A 95 -14.89 -11.68 12.41
N THR A 96 -14.23 -12.72 11.92
CA THR A 96 -14.11 -14.01 12.60
C THR A 96 -12.89 -14.03 13.53
N PRO A 97 -12.87 -14.86 14.59
CA PRO A 97 -11.71 -14.97 15.48
C PRO A 97 -10.43 -15.41 14.75
N TYR A 98 -10.61 -16.19 13.68
CA TYR A 98 -9.53 -16.69 12.83
C TYR A 98 -9.65 -16.09 11.43
N PRO A 99 -8.52 -15.84 10.76
CA PRO A 99 -8.56 -15.33 9.41
C PRO A 99 -9.08 -16.40 8.44
N PRO A 100 -9.76 -15.98 7.36
CA PRO A 100 -10.27 -16.89 6.34
C PRO A 100 -9.15 -17.48 5.49
N ASP A 101 -9.49 -18.41 4.61
CA ASP A 101 -8.53 -18.99 3.67
C ASP A 101 -7.97 -17.91 2.70
N GLY A 102 -6.67 -18.01 2.40
CA GLY A 102 -5.98 -17.18 1.43
C GLY A 102 -5.72 -17.95 0.14
N PHE A 103 -6.13 -17.40 -1.00
CA PHE A 103 -5.85 -17.99 -2.31
C PHE A 103 -4.98 -17.05 -3.14
N SER A 104 -3.78 -17.51 -3.49
CA SER A 104 -2.82 -16.75 -4.29
C SER A 104 -2.63 -17.44 -5.64
N ASN A 105 -2.79 -16.68 -6.73
CA ASN A 105 -2.55 -17.15 -8.10
C ASN A 105 -1.50 -16.25 -8.75
N GLY A 106 -0.57 -16.84 -9.49
CA GLY A 106 0.53 -16.11 -10.12
C GLY A 106 1.27 -16.92 -11.16
N MET A 107 2.30 -16.31 -11.75
CA MET A 107 3.15 -17.01 -12.70
C MET A 107 4.05 -18.00 -11.96
N ARG A 108 4.42 -19.10 -12.63
CA ARG A 108 5.37 -20.09 -12.10
C ARG A 108 6.67 -19.39 -11.67
N GLY A 109 7.13 -19.69 -10.46
CA GLY A 109 8.36 -19.13 -9.90
C GLY A 109 8.17 -17.79 -9.16
N MET A 110 6.96 -17.22 -9.14
CA MET A 110 6.64 -16.16 -8.18
C MET A 110 6.52 -16.74 -6.77
N TRP A 111 6.64 -15.88 -5.78
CA TRP A 111 6.43 -16.20 -4.38
C TRP A 111 5.00 -15.87 -3.99
N TRP A 112 4.32 -16.74 -3.25
CA TRP A 112 3.11 -16.38 -2.53
C TRP A 112 3.47 -15.80 -1.17
N TYR A 113 2.60 -14.97 -0.62
CA TYR A 113 2.66 -14.53 0.77
C TYR A 113 1.27 -14.56 1.40
N TYR A 114 1.24 -14.74 2.71
CA TYR A 114 0.04 -14.71 3.53
C TYR A 114 0.37 -14.07 4.87
N VAL A 115 -0.44 -13.09 5.28
CA VAL A 115 -0.19 -12.27 6.48
C VAL A 115 -1.47 -12.08 7.26
N HIS A 116 -1.45 -12.38 8.55
CA HIS A 116 -2.59 -12.12 9.44
C HIS A 116 -2.12 -11.80 10.86
N PRO A 117 -2.97 -11.18 11.70
CA PRO A 117 -2.58 -10.84 13.06
C PRO A 117 -2.26 -12.08 13.87
N ILE A 118 -1.40 -11.95 14.86
CA ILE A 118 -0.99 -13.06 15.71
C ILE A 118 -2.21 -13.65 16.41
N THR A 119 -2.44 -14.95 16.18
CA THR A 119 -3.47 -15.75 16.85
C THR A 119 -2.85 -17.04 17.38
N ASP A 120 -3.62 -17.85 18.09
CA ASP A 120 -3.22 -19.16 18.62
C ASP A 120 -3.22 -20.28 17.57
N ARG A 121 -3.58 -19.99 16.32
CA ARG A 121 -3.70 -20.99 15.25
C ARG A 121 -2.76 -20.69 14.09
N PHE A 122 -2.14 -21.76 13.57
CA PHE A 122 -1.25 -21.70 12.41
C PHE A 122 -1.96 -22.23 11.16
N PRO A 123 -1.81 -21.58 10.02
CA PRO A 123 -2.36 -22.07 8.77
C PRO A 123 -1.59 -23.29 8.25
N VAL A 124 -2.21 -23.99 7.31
CA VAL A 124 -1.62 -25.04 6.49
C VAL A 124 -1.65 -24.62 5.02
N HIS A 125 -0.63 -25.01 4.28
CA HIS A 125 -0.54 -24.85 2.84
C HIS A 125 -1.06 -26.11 2.15
N LEU A 126 -2.02 -25.96 1.24
CA LEU A 126 -2.52 -27.06 0.42
C LEU A 126 -1.84 -27.01 -0.96
N GLU A 127 -1.01 -28.02 -1.22
CA GLU A 127 -0.37 -28.23 -2.52
C GLU A 127 -0.67 -29.63 -3.04
N ASN A 128 -1.33 -29.73 -4.20
CA ASN A 128 -1.63 -31.01 -4.87
C ASN A 128 -2.34 -32.05 -3.97
N GLY A 129 -3.18 -31.58 -3.04
CA GLY A 129 -3.90 -32.45 -2.10
C GLY A 129 -3.11 -32.83 -0.83
N ILE A 130 -1.87 -32.36 -0.69
CA ILE A 130 -1.04 -32.53 0.51
C ILE A 130 -1.15 -31.27 1.35
N LEU A 131 -1.40 -31.46 2.66
CA LEU A 131 -1.41 -30.39 3.66
C LEU A 131 -0.02 -30.31 4.30
N GLU A 132 0.62 -29.15 4.16
CA GLU A 132 1.87 -28.82 4.83
C GLU A 132 1.62 -27.79 5.92
N THR A 133 2.06 -28.04 7.16
CA THR A 133 1.94 -27.06 8.23
C THR A 133 2.90 -25.91 8.02
N LEU A 134 2.39 -24.68 8.02
CA LEU A 134 3.21 -23.49 7.90
C LEU A 134 3.82 -23.12 9.27
N ALA A 135 4.89 -23.83 9.64
CA ALA A 135 5.65 -23.54 10.85
C ALA A 135 6.60 -22.35 10.66
N ALA A 136 6.98 -21.69 11.78
CA ALA A 136 7.95 -20.60 11.83
C ALA A 136 7.61 -19.35 10.97
N PRO A 137 6.51 -18.64 11.26
CA PRO A 137 6.22 -17.35 10.61
C PRO A 137 7.29 -16.31 10.92
N ILE A 138 7.45 -15.37 9.99
CA ILE A 138 8.13 -14.09 10.26
C ILE A 138 7.15 -13.21 11.03
N THR A 139 7.61 -12.59 12.11
CA THR A 139 6.79 -11.60 12.83
C THR A 139 7.05 -10.21 12.27
N VAL A 140 5.98 -9.56 11.80
CA VAL A 140 6.01 -8.18 11.30
C VAL A 140 5.10 -7.30 12.15
N LYS A 141 5.35 -5.98 12.15
CA LYS A 141 4.52 -5.00 12.85
C LYS A 141 3.76 -4.15 11.85
N ILE A 142 2.44 -4.15 11.92
CA ILE A 142 1.58 -3.40 11.00
C ILE A 142 0.85 -2.33 11.79
N LYS A 143 1.01 -1.07 11.37
CA LYS A 143 0.26 0.06 11.93
C LYS A 143 -0.85 0.43 10.96
N GLN A 144 -2.09 0.09 11.28
CA GLN A 144 -3.22 0.48 10.45
C GLN A 144 -3.49 1.99 10.57
N GLU A 145 -4.18 2.54 9.57
CA GLU A 145 -4.57 3.95 9.59
C GLU A 145 -5.40 4.26 10.84
N GLY A 146 -5.00 5.29 11.59
CA GLY A 146 -5.69 5.73 12.79
C GLY A 146 -5.23 5.07 14.09
N GLN A 147 -4.41 4.01 14.05
CA GLN A 147 -3.84 3.40 15.27
C GLN A 147 -2.68 4.22 15.83
N CYS A 148 -2.51 4.21 17.16
CA CYS A 148 -1.31 4.77 17.78
C CYS A 148 -0.18 3.73 17.78
N THR A 149 -0.50 2.50 18.16
CA THR A 149 0.44 1.38 18.26
C THR A 149 0.31 0.42 17.08
N ALA A 150 1.44 -0.13 16.63
CA ALA A 150 1.45 -1.18 15.62
C ALA A 150 1.10 -2.54 16.23
N ASP A 151 0.29 -3.32 15.52
CA ASP A 151 -0.10 -4.67 15.90
C ASP A 151 0.89 -5.71 15.35
N GLY A 152 1.01 -6.83 16.06
CA GLY A 152 1.83 -7.96 15.65
C GLY A 152 1.11 -8.85 14.64
N TYR A 153 1.80 -9.17 13.56
CA TYR A 153 1.31 -10.03 12.48
C TYR A 153 2.30 -11.16 12.19
N TYR A 154 1.76 -12.31 11.80
CA TYR A 154 2.53 -13.40 11.22
C TYR A 154 2.51 -13.31 9.70
N LEU A 155 3.69 -13.46 9.10
CA LEU A 155 3.93 -13.50 7.67
C LEU A 155 4.51 -14.88 7.30
N TRP A 156 3.88 -15.52 6.33
CA TRP A 156 4.42 -16.68 5.64
C TRP A 156 4.62 -16.35 4.17
N SER A 157 5.62 -16.99 3.58
CA SER A 157 5.92 -16.87 2.17
C SER A 157 6.51 -18.16 1.64
N GLY A 158 6.19 -18.51 0.40
CA GLY A 158 6.77 -19.67 -0.27
C GLY A 158 6.78 -19.47 -1.79
N ILE A 159 7.44 -20.37 -2.52
CA ILE A 159 7.43 -20.33 -3.99
C ILE A 159 6.13 -20.94 -4.48
N LEU A 160 5.47 -20.32 -5.46
CA LEU A 160 4.30 -20.88 -6.11
C LEU A 160 4.66 -22.21 -6.78
N PRO A 161 3.84 -23.24 -6.59
CA PRO A 161 4.05 -24.53 -7.22
C PRO A 161 3.87 -24.45 -8.74
N VAL A 162 4.22 -25.52 -9.45
CA VAL A 162 4.14 -25.59 -10.92
C VAL A 162 2.71 -25.35 -11.44
N THR A 163 1.70 -25.64 -10.63
CA THR A 163 0.28 -25.39 -10.94
C THR A 163 -0.06 -23.90 -11.01
N GLY A 164 0.79 -23.01 -10.50
CA GLY A 164 0.61 -21.55 -10.55
C GLY A 164 -0.28 -20.97 -9.45
N PHE A 165 -0.79 -21.79 -8.53
CA PHE A 165 -1.63 -21.31 -7.43
C PHE A 165 -1.22 -21.94 -6.09
N SER A 166 -1.50 -21.22 -5.01
CA SER A 166 -1.29 -21.65 -3.62
C SER A 166 -2.56 -21.37 -2.83
N LEU A 167 -2.94 -22.32 -1.98
CA LEU A 167 -4.04 -22.17 -1.03
C LEU A 167 -3.48 -22.28 0.39
N VAL A 168 -3.67 -21.23 1.17
CA VAL A 168 -3.41 -21.21 2.61
C VAL A 168 -4.75 -21.34 3.30
N THR A 169 -4.93 -22.41 4.09
CA THR A 169 -6.17 -22.68 4.80
C THR A 169 -5.91 -22.95 6.28
N PHE A 170 -6.94 -22.90 7.08
CA PHE A 170 -6.89 -23.34 8.48
C PHE A 170 -7.49 -24.74 8.66
N PHE A 171 -7.93 -25.41 7.60
CA PHE A 171 -8.54 -26.75 7.67
C PHE A 171 -7.51 -27.89 7.58
N PRO A 172 -7.65 -28.99 8.36
CA PRO A 172 -8.67 -29.22 9.38
C PRO A 172 -8.46 -28.33 10.61
N PRO A 173 -9.52 -27.95 11.34
CA PRO A 173 -9.35 -27.34 12.64
C PRO A 173 -8.56 -28.26 13.56
N ALA A 174 -7.46 -27.71 14.08
CA ALA A 174 -6.68 -28.30 15.17
C ALA A 174 -7.52 -28.34 16.46
#